data_AF-W2XM95-F1
#
_entry.id   AF-W2XM95-F1
#
_cell.length_a   1.000
_cell.length_b   1.000
_cell.length_c   1.000
_cell.angle_alpha   90.00
_cell.angle_beta   90.00
_cell.angle_gamma   90.00
#
_symmetry.space_group_name_H-M   'P 1'
#
loop_
_entity.id
_entity.type
_entity.pdbx_description
1 polymer ?
#
loop_
_entity_poly.entity_id
_entity_poly.type
_entity_poly.pdbx_seq_one_letter_code
_entity_poly.pdbx_strand_id
1 'polypeptide(L)'
;FCLQWRLFPASTRSLHFPRHLSRAMQFRYVLLLVGAAFFAGGNAAMATMDSQLSVAKVRRIPAKRVLRALNEEPDDGEERGPFTSVSISQSLSNWINKAGPKLLLNDDEILVLASKAEHTPIKVLKTLELDTRLHGILRNPNLKSFSRYLELRGEDPTKALVATLIKQYGDTEVAKYLFDVKHNSKIADESIKKHADILLGAQYAKWADDGVTPRTVGVNFDHYPETWGKNPYEKVWWEYLDVWAERESKKVTKRNKTRK
;
A
#
# COMPACT_ATOMS: atom_id res chain seq x y z
N PHE A 1 69.53 16.86 -14.86
CA PHE A 1 68.76 17.81 -14.05
C PHE A 1 68.10 17.04 -12.90
N CYS A 2 68.89 16.71 -11.87
CA CYS A 2 69.01 17.43 -10.59
C CYS A 2 67.75 17.36 -9.72
N LEU A 3 67.86 16.48 -8.70
CA LEU A 3 67.05 16.39 -7.50
C LEU A 3 66.85 17.75 -6.84
N GLN A 4 65.68 17.96 -6.24
CA GLN A 4 65.61 18.65 -4.95
C GLN A 4 64.38 18.24 -4.14
N TRP A 5 64.57 17.25 -3.26
CA TRP A 5 63.75 17.06 -2.06
C TRP A 5 64.31 17.97 -0.97
N ARG A 6 63.47 18.81 -0.34
CA ARG A 6 63.81 19.50 0.91
C ARG A 6 63.10 18.84 2.09
N LEU A 7 63.92 18.53 3.08
CA LEU A 7 63.61 17.95 4.39
C LEU A 7 63.24 19.01 5.44
N PHE A 8 62.72 18.49 6.57
CA PHE A 8 62.66 18.99 7.96
C PHE A 8 61.27 19.39 8.50
N PRO A 9 60.96 19.17 9.80
CA PRO A 9 61.28 18.00 10.65
C PRO A 9 60.09 17.45 11.44
N ALA A 10 60.31 16.25 12.00
CA ALA A 10 59.52 15.64 13.05
C ALA A 10 59.53 16.47 14.35
N SER A 11 58.35 16.66 14.94
CA SER A 11 58.19 17.03 16.35
C SER A 11 57.29 16.00 17.03
N THR A 12 57.93 15.15 17.81
CA THR A 12 57.32 14.25 18.80
C THR A 12 56.58 15.05 19.87
N ARG A 13 55.29 14.80 20.06
CA ARG A 13 54.64 14.98 21.37
C ARG A 13 53.67 13.84 21.64
N SER A 14 54.07 13.04 22.62
CA SER A 14 53.28 11.98 23.25
C SER A 14 52.33 12.58 24.30
N LEU A 15 51.31 11.77 24.66
CA LEU A 15 50.36 11.89 25.78
C LEU A 15 49.22 12.87 25.49
N HIS A 16 47.93 12.51 25.61
CA HIS A 16 47.31 11.77 26.71
C HIS A 16 45.92 11.27 26.26
N PHE A 17 45.67 9.97 26.36
CA PHE A 17 44.36 9.34 26.17
C PHE A 17 43.60 9.34 27.51
N PRO A 18 42.42 9.97 27.63
CA PRO A 18 41.53 9.68 28.73
C PRO A 18 40.67 8.46 28.40
N ARG A 19 40.89 7.41 29.19
CA ARG A 19 40.02 6.26 29.36
C ARG A 19 38.67 6.74 29.90
N HIS A 20 37.58 6.43 29.21
CA HIS A 20 36.33 6.15 29.91
C HIS A 20 35.69 4.90 29.30
N LEU A 21 35.82 3.82 30.08
CA LEU A 21 35.04 2.60 30.00
C LEU A 21 33.55 2.91 29.82
N SER A 22 32.93 2.31 28.81
CA SER A 22 31.52 1.95 28.89
C SER A 22 31.25 0.66 28.14
N ARG A 23 31.31 -0.41 28.94
CA ARG A 23 30.38 -1.54 28.98
C ARG A 23 30.12 -2.26 27.66
N ALA A 24 30.91 -3.32 27.48
CA ALA A 24 30.51 -4.51 26.74
C ALA A 24 29.12 -5.00 27.21
N MET A 25 28.13 -4.95 26.32
CA MET A 25 26.84 -5.62 26.51
C MET A 25 27.02 -7.10 26.19
N GLN A 26 27.19 -7.91 27.25
CA GLN A 26 27.18 -9.36 27.17
C GLN A 26 25.75 -9.82 26.86
N PHE A 27 25.52 -10.34 25.66
CA PHE A 27 24.28 -11.01 25.30
C PHE A 27 24.18 -12.33 26.08
N ARG A 28 23.35 -12.35 27.14
CA ARG A 28 23.01 -13.56 27.87
C ARG A 28 21.77 -14.18 27.23
N TYR A 29 21.96 -15.29 26.51
CA TYR A 29 20.88 -16.19 26.14
C TYR A 29 20.43 -16.93 27.41
N VAL A 30 19.19 -16.69 27.85
CA VAL A 30 18.55 -17.51 28.88
C VAL A 30 17.47 -18.34 28.19
N LEU A 31 17.84 -19.58 27.89
CA LEU A 31 16.93 -20.70 27.68
C LEU A 31 16.25 -21.00 29.02
N LEU A 32 14.91 -21.08 29.06
CA LEU A 32 14.21 -21.75 30.16
C LEU A 32 13.25 -22.79 29.58
N LEU A 33 13.62 -24.05 29.82
CA LEU A 33 12.86 -25.26 29.62
C LEU A 33 12.90 -26.04 30.94
N VAL A 34 11.89 -26.89 31.16
CA VAL A 34 11.69 -27.87 32.26
C VAL A 34 10.97 -27.28 33.50
N GLY A 35 9.95 -27.92 34.08
CA GLY A 35 9.39 -29.25 33.87
C GLY A 35 8.18 -29.51 34.78
N ALA A 36 7.54 -30.65 34.51
CA ALA A 36 6.30 -31.13 35.09
C ALA A 36 6.37 -31.51 36.58
N ALA A 37 5.24 -31.38 37.27
CA ALA A 37 4.86 -32.18 38.44
C ALA A 37 3.41 -32.64 38.22
N PHE A 38 3.18 -33.89 37.79
CA PHE A 38 2.86 -35.02 38.66
C PHE A 38 1.76 -34.74 39.70
N PHE A 39 0.51 -35.05 39.34
CA PHE A 39 -0.44 -35.63 40.28
C PHE A 39 -0.62 -37.09 39.90
N ALA A 40 -0.13 -37.97 40.77
CA ALA A 40 -0.38 -39.40 40.73
C ALA A 40 -1.72 -39.72 41.39
N GLY A 41 -2.38 -40.78 40.90
CA GLY A 41 -3.29 -41.58 41.73
C GLY A 41 -4.49 -42.16 40.99
N GLY A 42 -4.40 -43.42 40.55
CA GLY A 42 -5.58 -44.24 40.22
C GLY A 42 -5.30 -45.36 39.21
N ASN A 43 -5.24 -46.60 39.69
CA ASN A 43 -4.73 -47.80 39.02
C ASN A 43 -5.60 -48.39 37.88
N ALA A 44 -4.86 -48.99 36.93
CA ALA A 44 -5.04 -50.28 36.25
C ALA A 44 -6.37 -50.64 35.56
N ALA A 45 -6.29 -50.86 34.25
CA ALA A 45 -6.58 -52.16 33.62
C ALA A 45 -6.12 -52.14 32.16
N MET A 46 -5.17 -53.00 31.79
CA MET A 46 -4.95 -53.35 30.38
C MET A 46 -6.07 -54.29 29.93
N ALA A 47 -6.66 -54.00 28.78
CA ALA A 47 -7.32 -55.00 27.96
C ALA A 47 -7.07 -54.66 26.48
N THR A 48 -6.14 -55.39 25.88
CA THR A 48 -6.15 -55.62 24.43
C THR A 48 -7.28 -56.62 24.16
N MET A 49 -8.20 -56.32 23.25
CA MET A 49 -8.71 -57.33 22.32
C MET A 49 -9.57 -56.72 21.21
N ASP A 50 -9.35 -57.28 20.02
CA ASP A 50 -9.91 -56.96 18.72
C ASP A 50 -11.45 -56.91 18.66
N SER A 51 -11.97 -56.17 17.70
CA SER A 51 -13.36 -56.35 17.24
C SER A 51 -13.38 -56.37 15.72
N GLN A 52 -13.57 -57.58 15.19
CA GLN A 52 -13.78 -57.82 13.77
C GLN A 52 -15.08 -57.18 13.25
N LEU A 53 -14.98 -56.77 11.99
CA LEU A 53 -16.06 -56.37 11.08
C LEU A 53 -17.22 -57.37 11.05
N SER A 54 -18.45 -56.85 10.93
CA SER A 54 -19.49 -57.53 10.15
C SER A 54 -20.08 -56.57 9.10
N VAL A 55 -20.38 -57.14 7.94
CA VAL A 55 -20.51 -56.52 6.60
C VAL A 55 -21.97 -56.30 6.20
N ALA A 56 -22.13 -55.36 5.25
CA ALA A 56 -23.28 -55.07 4.36
C ALA A 56 -24.30 -54.04 4.90
N LYS A 57 -24.69 -53.00 4.15
CA LYS A 57 -25.06 -53.01 2.73
C LYS A 57 -24.77 -51.66 2.05
N VAL A 58 -24.04 -51.74 0.94
CA VAL A 58 -23.72 -50.68 0.00
C VAL A 58 -24.96 -50.21 -0.75
N ARG A 59 -25.17 -48.88 -0.83
CA ARG A 59 -25.94 -48.26 -1.93
C ARG A 59 -25.06 -47.18 -2.56
N ARG A 60 -24.53 -47.50 -3.75
CA ARG A 60 -23.81 -46.59 -4.65
C ARG A 60 -24.80 -45.72 -5.41
N ILE A 61 -24.60 -44.39 -5.45
CA ILE A 61 -25.00 -43.49 -6.55
C ILE A 61 -23.96 -42.32 -6.56
N PRO A 62 -23.63 -41.67 -7.69
CA PRO A 62 -22.37 -41.85 -8.40
C PRO A 62 -21.45 -40.61 -8.32
N ALA A 63 -20.18 -40.81 -8.69
CA ALA A 63 -19.25 -39.71 -8.94
C ALA A 63 -19.79 -38.79 -10.04
N LYS A 64 -20.03 -37.53 -9.69
CA LYS A 64 -20.01 -36.41 -10.63
C LYS A 64 -19.01 -35.38 -10.12
N ARG A 65 -17.98 -35.15 -10.94
CA ARG A 65 -17.14 -33.95 -10.93
C ARG A 65 -18.03 -32.72 -10.68
N VAL A 66 -17.72 -31.94 -9.64
CA VAL A 66 -18.14 -30.55 -9.54
C VAL A 66 -16.93 -29.71 -9.12
N LEU A 67 -16.04 -29.45 -10.08
CA LEU A 67 -15.31 -28.20 -10.15
C LEU A 67 -16.24 -27.20 -10.87
N ARG A 68 -17.10 -26.50 -10.12
CA ARG A 68 -17.60 -25.17 -10.50
C ARG A 68 -18.28 -24.49 -9.31
N ALA A 69 -17.95 -23.20 -9.19
CA ALA A 69 -18.42 -22.20 -8.25
C ALA A 69 -19.91 -22.30 -7.87
N LEU A 70 -20.18 -22.10 -6.59
CA LEU A 70 -21.38 -21.45 -6.11
C LEU A 70 -20.93 -20.16 -5.43
N ASN A 71 -21.25 -19.07 -6.12
CA ASN A 71 -21.22 -17.72 -5.59
C ASN A 71 -22.28 -17.63 -4.49
N GLU A 72 -21.85 -17.52 -3.25
CA GLU A 72 -22.52 -16.69 -2.26
C GLU A 72 -21.40 -15.86 -1.64
N GLU A 73 -21.22 -14.65 -2.15
CA GLU A 73 -20.46 -13.62 -1.44
C GLU A 73 -21.28 -13.24 -0.20
N PRO A 74 -20.78 -13.47 1.03
CA PRO A 74 -21.17 -12.58 2.10
C PRO A 74 -20.66 -11.18 1.72
N ASP A 75 -21.57 -10.21 1.71
CA ASP A 75 -21.28 -8.78 1.70
C ASP A 75 -20.60 -8.40 3.03
N ASP A 76 -19.36 -8.84 3.22
CA ASP A 76 -18.44 -8.22 4.14
C ASP A 76 -17.47 -7.38 3.32
N GLY A 77 -17.40 -6.09 3.68
CA GLY A 77 -16.58 -5.08 3.01
C GLY A 77 -15.06 -5.31 3.13
N GLU A 78 -14.61 -6.55 3.19
CA GLU A 78 -13.23 -6.96 2.91
C GLU A 78 -12.97 -6.88 1.40
N GLU A 79 -13.01 -5.66 0.86
CA GLU A 79 -12.35 -5.38 -0.40
C GLU A 79 -10.82 -5.42 -0.20
N ARG A 80 -10.29 -6.63 -0.01
CA ARG A 80 -8.89 -6.98 -0.28
C ARG A 80 -8.72 -7.46 -1.72
N GLY A 81 -9.57 -6.98 -2.61
CA GLY A 81 -9.45 -7.22 -4.05
C GLY A 81 -8.28 -6.43 -4.65
N PRO A 82 -7.59 -6.97 -5.68
CA PRO A 82 -6.46 -6.29 -6.30
C PRO A 82 -6.89 -4.95 -6.90
N PHE A 83 -6.09 -3.90 -6.64
CA PHE A 83 -6.22 -2.54 -7.19
C PHE A 83 -6.02 -2.54 -8.72
N THR A 84 -7.01 -3.06 -9.45
CA THR A 84 -7.04 -2.99 -10.92
C THR A 84 -7.56 -1.61 -11.35
N SER A 85 -7.08 -1.08 -12.46
CA SER A 85 -7.52 0.24 -12.95
C SER A 85 -9.04 0.32 -13.18
N VAL A 86 -9.67 -0.81 -13.53
CA VAL A 86 -11.13 -0.88 -13.70
C VAL A 86 -11.83 -0.74 -12.35
N SER A 87 -11.39 -1.47 -11.33
CA SER A 87 -11.93 -1.35 -9.95
C SER A 87 -11.71 0.06 -9.39
N ILE A 88 -10.53 0.65 -9.59
CA ILE A 88 -10.20 2.02 -9.16
C ILE A 88 -11.12 3.07 -9.82
N SER A 89 -11.41 2.92 -11.12
CA SER A 89 -12.30 3.84 -11.85
C SER A 89 -13.75 3.71 -11.38
N GLN A 90 -14.23 2.48 -11.18
CA GLN A 90 -15.56 2.19 -10.62
C GLN A 90 -15.72 2.77 -9.21
N SER A 91 -14.70 2.64 -8.36
CA SER A 91 -14.74 3.16 -7.00
C SER A 91 -14.79 4.69 -6.94
N LEU A 92 -14.18 5.40 -7.90
CA LEU A 92 -14.30 6.87 -7.99
C LEU A 92 -15.67 7.31 -8.54
N SER A 93 -16.19 6.63 -9.57
CA SER A 93 -17.55 6.90 -10.05
C SER A 93 -18.57 6.66 -8.93
N ASN A 94 -18.37 5.61 -8.13
CA ASN A 94 -19.18 5.34 -6.95
C ASN A 94 -19.02 6.44 -5.88
N TRP A 95 -17.81 7.00 -5.68
CA TRP A 95 -17.62 8.16 -4.80
C TRP A 95 -18.39 9.40 -5.27
N ILE A 96 -18.33 9.73 -6.57
CA ILE A 96 -19.03 10.88 -7.15
C ILE A 96 -20.55 10.69 -7.04
N ASN A 97 -21.04 9.47 -7.27
CA ASN A 97 -22.47 9.17 -7.35
C ASN A 97 -23.13 8.88 -5.99
N LYS A 98 -22.40 8.29 -5.03
CA LYS A 98 -22.94 7.87 -3.71
C LYS A 98 -22.99 9.02 -2.70
N ALA A 99 -22.26 10.11 -2.95
CA ALA A 99 -22.23 11.27 -2.06
C ALA A 99 -23.06 12.43 -2.63
N GLY A 100 -24.36 12.50 -2.35
CA GLY A 100 -25.12 13.76 -2.50
C GLY A 100 -24.82 14.68 -1.30
N PRO A 101 -24.22 15.87 -1.50
CA PRO A 101 -24.94 17.02 -2.05
C PRO A 101 -24.77 17.15 -3.56
N LYS A 102 -25.67 17.93 -4.19
CA LYS A 102 -25.56 18.37 -5.58
C LYS A 102 -24.12 18.80 -5.88
N LEU A 103 -23.59 18.45 -7.06
CA LEU A 103 -22.34 19.04 -7.56
C LEU A 103 -22.43 20.55 -7.37
N LEU A 104 -21.35 21.16 -6.88
CA LEU A 104 -21.33 22.61 -6.66
C LEU A 104 -21.47 23.39 -7.97
N LEU A 105 -21.09 22.75 -9.07
CA LEU A 105 -21.14 23.28 -10.42
C LEU A 105 -21.82 22.26 -11.33
N ASN A 106 -22.64 22.73 -12.25
CA ASN A 106 -23.20 21.88 -13.30
C ASN A 106 -22.17 21.63 -14.43
N ASP A 107 -22.49 20.72 -15.36
CA ASP A 107 -21.57 20.35 -16.43
C ASP A 107 -21.20 21.56 -17.34
N ASP A 108 -22.16 22.42 -17.66
CA ASP A 108 -21.93 23.61 -18.50
C ASP A 108 -21.01 24.63 -17.79
N GLU A 109 -21.22 24.87 -16.50
CA GLU A 109 -20.37 25.72 -15.67
C GLU A 109 -18.94 25.15 -15.56
N ILE A 110 -18.81 23.84 -15.41
CA ILE A 110 -17.51 23.16 -15.41
C ILE A 110 -16.79 23.38 -16.75
N LEU A 111 -17.49 23.27 -17.88
CA LEU A 111 -16.91 23.50 -19.20
C LEU A 111 -16.53 24.96 -19.43
N VAL A 112 -17.34 25.92 -18.93
CA VAL A 112 -17.03 27.35 -18.98
C VAL A 112 -15.81 27.69 -18.10
N LEU A 113 -15.68 27.09 -16.93
CA LEU A 113 -14.48 27.24 -16.09
C LEU A 113 -13.26 26.60 -16.75
N ALA A 114 -13.43 25.43 -17.36
CA ALA A 114 -12.38 24.75 -18.09
C ALA A 114 -11.85 25.58 -19.26
N SER A 115 -12.72 26.24 -20.03
CA SER A 115 -12.29 27.10 -21.14
C SER A 115 -11.49 28.32 -20.64
N LYS A 116 -11.91 28.95 -19.53
CA LYS A 116 -11.13 30.01 -18.86
C LYS A 116 -9.77 29.54 -18.38
N ALA A 117 -9.66 28.27 -18.01
CA ALA A 117 -8.44 27.61 -17.58
C ALA A 117 -7.64 26.92 -18.72
N GLU A 118 -7.94 27.27 -19.98
CA GLU A 118 -7.30 26.72 -21.18
C GLU A 118 -7.37 25.18 -21.28
N HIS A 119 -8.40 24.58 -20.69
CA HIS A 119 -8.63 23.13 -20.61
C HIS A 119 -7.48 22.32 -20.01
N THR A 120 -6.57 22.94 -19.25
CA THR A 120 -5.48 22.21 -18.59
C THR A 120 -5.87 21.78 -17.17
N PRO A 121 -5.66 20.51 -16.78
CA PRO A 121 -6.06 20.01 -15.46
C PRO A 121 -5.49 20.81 -14.29
N ILE A 122 -4.24 21.27 -14.40
CA ILE A 122 -3.58 22.06 -13.35
C ILE A 122 -4.26 23.42 -13.19
N LYS A 123 -4.56 24.13 -14.28
CA LYS A 123 -5.24 25.44 -14.20
C LYS A 123 -6.68 25.28 -13.72
N VAL A 124 -7.39 24.21 -14.10
CA VAL A 124 -8.74 23.93 -13.60
C VAL A 124 -8.71 23.62 -12.11
N LEU A 125 -7.76 22.79 -11.66
CA LEU A 125 -7.54 22.49 -10.24
C LEU A 125 -7.31 23.78 -9.42
N LYS A 126 -6.48 24.68 -9.94
CA LYS A 126 -6.24 26.00 -9.34
C LYS A 126 -7.47 26.90 -9.34
N THR A 127 -8.24 26.91 -10.43
CA THR A 127 -9.48 27.70 -10.54
C THR A 127 -10.53 27.23 -9.53
N LEU A 128 -10.50 25.95 -9.17
CA LEU A 128 -11.34 25.35 -8.13
C LEU A 128 -10.76 25.49 -6.70
N GLU A 129 -9.68 26.26 -6.55
CA GLU A 129 -8.98 26.52 -5.28
C GLU A 129 -8.44 25.26 -4.59
N LEU A 130 -8.23 24.19 -5.37
CA LEU A 130 -7.71 22.92 -4.90
C LEU A 130 -6.16 22.89 -4.86
N ASP A 131 -5.49 23.97 -5.26
CA ASP A 131 -4.02 24.15 -5.27
C ASP A 131 -3.49 24.83 -4.00
N THR A 132 -4.39 25.30 -3.13
CA THR A 132 -4.03 26.09 -1.94
C THR A 132 -3.31 25.26 -0.88
N ARG A 133 -3.80 24.06 -0.57
CA ARG A 133 -3.20 23.12 0.40
C ARG A 133 -3.60 21.67 0.06
N LEU A 134 -2.62 20.76 0.17
CA LEU A 134 -2.88 19.32 0.05
C LEU A 134 -3.71 18.78 1.22
N HIS A 135 -3.39 19.20 2.45
CA HIS A 135 -4.07 18.69 3.64
C HIS A 135 -5.52 19.22 3.71
N GLY A 136 -6.47 18.30 3.59
CA GLY A 136 -7.90 18.60 3.59
C GLY A 136 -8.54 18.64 2.20
N ILE A 137 -7.76 18.40 1.14
CA ILE A 137 -8.28 18.38 -0.24
C ILE A 137 -9.42 17.36 -0.42
N LEU A 138 -9.34 16.19 0.22
CA LEU A 138 -10.38 15.15 0.16
C LEU A 138 -11.70 15.56 0.84
N ARG A 139 -11.67 16.61 1.67
CA ARG A 139 -12.85 17.23 2.29
C ARG A 139 -13.37 18.41 1.48
N ASN A 140 -12.61 18.90 0.52
CA ASN A 140 -13.02 20.04 -0.29
C ASN A 140 -14.14 19.60 -1.26
N PRO A 141 -15.33 20.21 -1.18
CA PRO A 141 -16.45 19.83 -2.06
C PRO A 141 -16.17 20.10 -3.54
N ASN A 142 -15.28 21.05 -3.89
CA ASN A 142 -14.88 21.33 -5.27
C ASN A 142 -14.13 20.16 -5.93
N LEU A 143 -13.59 19.22 -5.14
CA LEU A 143 -12.89 18.05 -5.67
C LEU A 143 -13.82 17.16 -6.53
N LYS A 144 -15.13 17.13 -6.20
CA LYS A 144 -16.13 16.42 -7.02
C LYS A 144 -16.32 17.09 -8.38
N SER A 145 -16.41 18.42 -8.43
CA SER A 145 -16.50 19.16 -9.68
C SER A 145 -15.25 18.97 -10.54
N PHE A 146 -14.06 18.89 -9.92
CA PHE A 146 -12.83 18.57 -10.63
C PHE A 146 -12.83 17.15 -11.17
N SER A 147 -13.30 16.17 -10.40
CA SER A 147 -13.44 14.79 -10.86
C SER A 147 -14.40 14.68 -12.05
N ARG A 148 -15.54 15.38 -12.00
CA ARG A 148 -16.50 15.47 -13.10
C ARG A 148 -15.88 16.09 -14.36
N TYR A 149 -15.08 17.14 -14.21
CA TYR A 149 -14.31 17.72 -15.32
C TYR A 149 -13.39 16.69 -16.00
N LEU A 150 -12.72 15.82 -15.23
CA LEU A 150 -11.85 14.78 -15.80
C LEU A 150 -12.65 13.72 -16.56
N GLU A 151 -13.84 13.35 -16.06
CA GLU A 151 -14.76 12.45 -16.78
C GLU A 151 -15.23 13.07 -18.10
N LEU A 152 -15.59 14.36 -18.12
CA LEU A 152 -16.01 15.08 -19.33
C LEU A 152 -14.90 15.13 -20.41
N ARG A 153 -13.64 14.96 -20.01
CA ARG A 153 -12.50 14.85 -20.94
C ARG A 153 -12.29 13.43 -21.48
N GLY A 154 -13.07 12.45 -21.03
CA GLY A 154 -12.92 11.05 -21.42
C GLY A 154 -11.69 10.37 -20.81
N GLU A 155 -11.08 10.98 -19.78
CA GLU A 155 -9.96 10.40 -19.04
C GLU A 155 -10.47 9.49 -17.92
N ASP A 156 -9.63 8.54 -17.48
CA ASP A 156 -9.84 7.85 -16.21
C ASP A 156 -9.68 8.89 -15.09
N PRO A 157 -10.77 9.29 -14.42
CA PRO A 157 -10.74 10.43 -13.52
C PRO A 157 -9.84 10.17 -12.32
N THR A 158 -9.68 8.92 -11.88
CA THR A 158 -8.84 8.60 -10.71
C THR A 158 -7.37 8.76 -11.06
N LYS A 159 -6.96 8.21 -12.19
CA LYS A 159 -5.57 8.33 -12.67
C LYS A 159 -5.21 9.78 -12.99
N ALA A 160 -6.11 10.49 -13.67
CA ALA A 160 -5.89 11.88 -14.03
C ALA A 160 -5.87 12.79 -12.80
N LEU A 161 -6.72 12.53 -11.79
CA LEU A 161 -6.72 13.23 -10.52
C LEU A 161 -5.38 13.07 -9.80
N VAL A 162 -4.95 11.81 -9.58
CA VAL A 162 -3.66 11.52 -8.93
C VAL A 162 -2.50 12.14 -9.70
N ALA A 163 -2.48 12.00 -11.03
CA ALA A 163 -1.43 12.60 -11.86
C ALA A 163 -1.39 14.13 -11.72
N THR A 164 -2.54 14.79 -11.59
CA THR A 164 -2.61 16.24 -11.41
C THR A 164 -2.14 16.63 -10.00
N LEU A 165 -2.53 15.88 -8.97
CA LEU A 165 -2.08 16.11 -7.59
C LEU A 165 -0.55 15.94 -7.46
N ILE A 166 0.02 14.89 -8.04
CA ILE A 166 1.47 14.64 -8.04
C ILE A 166 2.21 15.78 -8.73
N LYS A 167 1.71 16.28 -9.87
CA LYS A 167 2.32 17.42 -10.57
C LYS A 167 2.28 18.70 -9.74
N GLN A 168 1.22 18.91 -8.95
CA GLN A 168 1.04 20.12 -8.16
C GLN A 168 1.80 20.09 -6.83
N TYR A 169 1.75 18.95 -6.12
CA TYR A 169 2.20 18.84 -4.73
C TYR A 169 3.43 17.94 -4.53
N GLY A 170 3.82 17.20 -5.56
CA GLY A 170 4.92 16.25 -5.50
C GLY A 170 4.47 14.82 -5.19
N ASP A 171 5.21 13.87 -5.74
CA ASP A 171 4.86 12.45 -5.71
C ASP A 171 4.82 11.87 -4.28
N THR A 172 5.94 12.00 -3.56
CA THR A 172 6.08 11.51 -2.18
C THR A 172 5.10 12.17 -1.22
N GLU A 173 4.87 13.48 -1.34
CA GLU A 173 4.00 14.22 -0.43
C GLU A 173 2.52 13.85 -0.60
N VAL A 174 2.06 13.63 -1.83
CA VAL A 174 0.71 13.11 -2.10
C VAL A 174 0.53 11.72 -1.50
N ALA A 175 1.50 10.82 -1.68
CA ALA A 175 1.43 9.47 -1.14
C ALA A 175 1.40 9.46 0.40
N LYS A 176 2.27 10.24 1.06
CA LYS A 176 2.24 10.41 2.53
C LYS A 176 0.89 10.90 3.01
N TYR A 177 0.34 11.94 2.37
CA TYR A 177 -0.96 12.50 2.74
C TYR A 177 -2.08 11.46 2.62
N LEU A 178 -2.16 10.76 1.49
CA LEU A 178 -3.19 9.74 1.27
C LEU A 178 -3.04 8.57 2.25
N PHE A 179 -1.80 8.14 2.51
CA PHE A 179 -1.49 7.12 3.50
C PHE A 179 -1.91 7.53 4.90
N ASP A 180 -1.60 8.77 5.29
CA ASP A 180 -1.96 9.34 6.59
C ASP A 180 -3.48 9.40 6.73
N VAL A 181 -4.22 9.88 5.73
CA VAL A 181 -5.68 9.92 5.78
C VAL A 181 -6.28 8.52 5.90
N LYS A 182 -5.79 7.56 5.10
CA LYS A 182 -6.23 6.15 5.14
C LYS A 182 -6.06 5.52 6.53
N HIS A 183 -4.94 5.80 7.19
CA HIS A 183 -4.57 5.16 8.47
C HIS A 183 -4.91 5.99 9.72
N ASN A 184 -5.40 7.23 9.56
CA ASN A 184 -5.68 8.09 10.71
C ASN A 184 -6.97 7.68 11.43
N SER A 185 -6.81 7.14 12.64
CA SER A 185 -7.91 6.72 13.51
C SER A 185 -8.83 7.87 13.95
N LYS A 186 -8.37 9.13 13.88
CA LYS A 186 -9.17 10.31 14.24
C LYS A 186 -10.16 10.72 13.15
N ILE A 187 -10.00 10.22 11.92
CA ILE A 187 -10.96 10.47 10.84
C ILE A 187 -12.08 9.43 11.00
N ALA A 188 -13.22 9.87 11.54
CA ALA A 188 -14.39 8.99 11.70
C ALA A 188 -15.17 8.77 10.40
N ASP A 189 -14.97 9.63 9.40
CA ASP A 189 -15.62 9.51 8.10
C ASP A 189 -14.93 8.44 7.26
N GLU A 190 -15.50 7.24 7.28
CA GLU A 190 -14.99 6.08 6.56
C GLU A 190 -15.01 6.27 5.04
N SER A 191 -15.87 7.16 4.51
CA SER A 191 -15.85 7.48 3.08
C SER A 191 -14.56 8.20 2.71
N ILE A 192 -14.10 9.16 3.53
CA ILE A 192 -12.84 9.87 3.29
C ILE A 192 -11.65 8.91 3.30
N LYS A 193 -11.62 7.95 4.22
CA LYS A 193 -10.57 6.91 4.23
C LYS A 193 -10.61 6.05 2.97
N LYS A 194 -11.80 5.63 2.53
CA LYS A 194 -11.96 4.88 1.27
C LYS A 194 -11.48 5.67 0.06
N HIS A 195 -11.80 6.96 -0.03
CA HIS A 195 -11.30 7.80 -1.13
C HIS A 195 -9.77 7.92 -1.10
N ALA A 196 -9.18 8.07 0.09
CA ALA A 196 -7.74 8.10 0.24
C ALA A 196 -7.09 6.78 -0.21
N ASP A 197 -7.67 5.64 0.17
CA ASP A 197 -7.19 4.32 -0.22
C ASP A 197 -7.27 4.09 -1.75
N ILE A 198 -8.38 4.48 -2.37
CA ILE A 198 -8.56 4.41 -3.83
C ILE A 198 -7.48 5.25 -4.56
N LEU A 199 -7.25 6.48 -4.11
CA LEU A 199 -6.26 7.38 -4.72
C LEU A 199 -4.83 6.89 -4.48
N LEU A 200 -4.54 6.33 -3.31
CA LEU A 200 -3.25 5.74 -2.98
C LEU A 200 -2.97 4.51 -3.85
N GLY A 201 -3.96 3.63 -4.00
CA GLY A 201 -3.88 2.50 -4.93
C GLY A 201 -3.69 2.93 -6.38
N ALA A 202 -4.31 4.03 -6.81
CA ALA A 202 -4.10 4.61 -8.14
C ALA A 202 -2.68 5.18 -8.32
N GLN A 203 -2.10 5.76 -7.26
CA GLN A 203 -0.70 6.19 -7.26
C GLN A 203 0.26 5.01 -7.35
N TYR A 204 0.04 3.92 -6.60
CA TYR A 204 0.81 2.69 -6.71
C TYR A 204 0.71 2.06 -8.09
N ALA A 205 -0.51 2.01 -8.64
CA ALA A 205 -0.75 1.55 -10.00
C ALA A 205 0.09 2.37 -10.99
N LYS A 206 0.09 3.70 -10.87
CA LYS A 206 0.90 4.59 -11.70
C LYS A 206 2.39 4.33 -11.56
N TRP A 207 2.93 4.22 -10.34
CA TRP A 207 4.34 3.90 -10.12
C TRP A 207 4.74 2.59 -10.81
N ALA A 208 3.90 1.57 -10.72
CA ALA A 208 4.18 0.29 -11.35
C ALA A 208 4.02 0.32 -12.87
N ASP A 209 3.10 1.14 -13.41
CA ASP A 209 3.00 1.44 -14.85
C ASP A 209 4.24 2.17 -15.37
N ASP A 210 4.75 3.12 -14.59
CA ASP A 210 5.97 3.89 -14.89
C ASP A 210 7.27 3.08 -14.67
N GLY A 211 7.17 1.86 -14.15
CA GLY A 211 8.32 0.98 -13.91
C GLY A 211 9.16 1.34 -12.69
N VAL A 212 8.62 2.15 -11.77
CA VAL A 212 9.28 2.47 -10.49
C VAL A 212 9.47 1.17 -9.71
N THR A 213 10.70 0.86 -9.30
CA THR A 213 10.96 -0.39 -8.56
C THR A 213 10.63 -0.23 -7.08
N PRO A 214 10.28 -1.30 -6.34
CA PRO A 214 10.14 -1.24 -4.89
C PRO A 214 11.38 -0.66 -4.22
N ARG A 215 12.59 -0.94 -4.75
CA ARG A 215 13.83 -0.32 -4.26
C ARG A 215 13.79 1.22 -4.33
N THR A 216 13.27 1.78 -5.41
CA THR A 216 13.17 3.24 -5.60
C THR A 216 12.18 3.85 -4.63
N VAL A 217 11.01 3.22 -4.46
CA VAL A 217 10.03 3.65 -3.43
C VAL A 217 10.64 3.55 -2.04
N GLY A 218 11.39 2.49 -1.74
CA GLY A 218 12.05 2.34 -0.44
C GLY A 218 13.01 3.49 -0.14
N VAL A 219 13.81 3.92 -1.13
CA VAL A 219 14.69 5.08 -1.00
C VAL A 219 13.89 6.38 -0.80
N ASN A 220 12.83 6.60 -1.58
CA ASN A 220 12.01 7.83 -1.52
C ASN A 220 11.28 8.01 -0.18
N PHE A 221 11.03 6.91 0.52
CA PHE A 221 10.32 6.89 1.79
C PHE A 221 11.23 6.58 2.98
N ASP A 222 12.55 6.64 2.84
CA ASP A 222 13.49 6.33 3.93
C ASP A 222 13.28 4.95 4.56
N HIS A 223 13.04 3.92 3.75
CA HIS A 223 12.90 2.53 4.20
C HIS A 223 14.27 1.82 4.20
N TYR A 224 14.94 1.86 5.35
CA TYR A 224 16.26 1.26 5.60
C TYR A 224 16.25 0.49 6.92
N PRO A 225 17.18 -0.47 7.14
CA PRO A 225 17.27 -1.22 8.39
C PRO A 225 17.27 -0.35 9.67
N GLU A 226 17.88 0.83 9.60
CA GLU A 226 17.98 1.78 10.71
C GLU A 226 16.64 2.46 11.06
N THR A 227 15.74 2.56 10.08
CA THR A 227 14.44 3.24 10.17
C THR A 227 13.25 2.29 10.30
N TRP A 228 13.47 0.98 10.14
CA TRP A 228 12.45 -0.06 10.36
C TRP A 228 11.79 0.07 11.74
N GLY A 229 10.46 -0.01 11.76
CA GLY A 229 9.63 0.14 12.96
C GLY A 229 9.57 1.56 13.53
N LYS A 230 10.33 2.52 12.99
CA LYS A 230 10.31 3.94 13.40
C LYS A 230 9.67 4.83 12.34
N ASN A 231 9.84 4.47 11.07
CA ASN A 231 9.31 5.23 9.96
C ASN A 231 7.80 4.98 9.79
N PRO A 232 6.95 6.00 9.96
CA PRO A 232 5.50 5.84 9.83
C PRO A 232 5.07 5.43 8.41
N TYR A 233 5.90 5.71 7.40
CA TYR A 233 5.64 5.41 6.00
C TYR A 233 6.28 4.11 5.51
N GLU A 234 6.89 3.31 6.40
CA GLU A 234 7.41 1.99 6.03
C GLU A 234 6.36 1.13 5.32
N LYS A 235 5.11 1.22 5.76
CA LYS A 235 4.01 0.44 5.20
C LYS A 235 3.65 0.82 3.75
N VAL A 236 3.97 2.05 3.31
CA VAL A 236 3.81 2.47 1.90
C VAL A 236 4.63 1.56 0.99
N TRP A 237 5.84 1.19 1.42
CA TRP A 237 6.71 0.30 0.67
C TRP A 237 6.11 -1.10 0.54
N TRP A 238 5.62 -1.66 1.65
CA TRP A 238 4.99 -2.99 1.68
C TRP A 238 3.74 -3.03 0.80
N GLU A 239 2.84 -2.06 0.93
CA GLU A 239 1.64 -1.98 0.09
C GLU A 239 1.99 -1.85 -1.40
N TYR A 240 3.04 -1.07 -1.73
CA TYR A 240 3.50 -0.95 -3.11
C TYR A 240 4.12 -2.23 -3.66
N LEU A 241 4.90 -2.95 -2.83
CA LEU A 241 5.55 -4.20 -3.22
C LEU A 241 4.53 -5.24 -3.72
N ASP A 242 3.38 -5.34 -3.05
CA ASP A 242 2.31 -6.25 -3.43
C ASP A 242 1.75 -5.91 -4.82
N VAL A 243 1.45 -4.63 -5.07
CA VAL A 243 0.96 -4.14 -6.38
C VAL A 243 1.98 -4.40 -7.49
N TRP A 244 3.27 -4.16 -7.21
CA TRP A 244 4.35 -4.37 -8.16
C TRP A 244 4.53 -5.86 -8.51
N ALA A 245 4.57 -6.73 -7.50
CA ALA A 245 4.72 -8.17 -7.69
C ALA A 245 3.58 -8.77 -8.51
N GLU A 246 2.34 -8.34 -8.24
CA GLU A 246 1.17 -8.76 -9.01
C GLU A 246 1.31 -8.38 -10.49
N ARG A 247 1.69 -7.14 -10.79
CA ARG A 247 1.85 -6.64 -12.16
C ARG A 247 2.94 -7.37 -12.93
N GLU A 248 4.07 -7.66 -12.29
CA GLU A 248 5.14 -8.46 -12.89
C GLU A 248 4.69 -9.91 -13.16
N SER A 249 3.95 -10.53 -12.24
CA SER A 249 3.41 -11.89 -12.45
C SER A 249 2.48 -11.98 -13.68
N LYS A 250 1.64 -10.95 -13.89
CA LYS A 250 0.73 -10.84 -15.03
C LYS A 250 1.50 -10.66 -16.35
N LYS A 251 2.57 -9.87 -16.36
CA LYS A 251 3.44 -9.70 -17.54
C LYS A 251 4.09 -11.03 -17.95
N VAL A 252 4.60 -11.79 -16.99
CA VAL A 252 5.20 -13.12 -17.23
C VAL A 252 4.15 -14.08 -17.81
N THR A 253 2.95 -14.11 -17.22
CA THR A 253 1.85 -14.98 -17.68
C THR A 253 1.43 -14.64 -19.12
N LYS A 254 1.27 -13.36 -19.45
CA LYS A 254 0.93 -12.90 -20.81
C LYS A 254 2.02 -13.25 -21.84
N ARG A 255 3.30 -13.10 -21.46
CA ARG A 255 4.44 -13.47 -22.30
C ARG A 255 4.48 -14.98 -22.59
N ASN A 256 4.16 -15.80 -21.59
CA ASN A 256 4.13 -17.26 -21.77
C ASN A 256 2.95 -17.72 -22.65
N LYS A 257 1.80 -17.02 -22.60
CA LYS A 257 0.64 -17.30 -23.46
C LYS A 257 0.88 -16.94 -24.92
N THR A 258 1.67 -15.90 -25.19
CA THR A 258 1.95 -15.41 -26.56
C THR A 258 3.06 -16.18 -27.27
N ARG A 259 3.82 -17.01 -26.54
CA ARG A 259 4.89 -17.88 -27.08
C ARG A 259 4.42 -19.31 -27.41
N LYS A 260 3.17 -19.66 -27.09
CA LYS A 260 2.53 -20.94 -27.44
C LYS A 260 1.61 -20.72 -28.62
#